data_AF-A0A2J6X298-F1
#
_entry.id   AF-A0A2J6X298-F1
#
_cell.length_a   1.000
_cell.length_b   1.000
_cell.length_c   1.000
_cell.angle_alpha   90.00
_cell.angle_beta   90.00
_cell.angle_gamma   90.00
#
_symmetry.space_group_name_H-M   'P 1'
#
loop_
_entity.id
_entity.type
_entity.pdbx_description
1 polymer ?
#
loop_
_entity_poly.entity_id
_entity_poly.type
_entity_poly.pdbx_seq_one_letter_code
_entity_poly.pdbx_strand_id
1 'polypeptide(L)'
;MNIKEIKELAKKFTPEQLEQCINQTLEHGKPQMEGCNPSGDILEVLNTLAKAQTVRELMDQGMSETEAIRELARRIREIQSVK
;
A
#
# COMPACT_ATOMS: atom_id res chain seq x y z
N MET A 1 -8.52 2.88 9.50
CA MET A 1 -7.32 2.97 10.36
C MET A 1 -7.71 3.62 11.67
N ASN A 2 -7.49 2.93 12.79
CA ASN A 2 -7.87 3.38 14.12
C ASN A 2 -6.77 4.29 14.71
N ILE A 3 -7.13 5.37 15.41
CA ILE A 3 -6.15 6.28 16.04
C ILE A 3 -5.20 5.57 17.01
N LYS A 4 -5.65 4.45 17.60
CA LYS A 4 -4.84 3.59 18.46
C LYS A 4 -3.72 2.91 17.68
N GLU A 5 -3.98 2.44 16.47
CA GLU A 5 -2.98 1.80 15.59
C GLU A 5 -1.92 2.83 15.14
N ILE A 6 -2.34 4.04 14.79
CA ILE A 6 -1.44 5.14 14.42
C ILE A 6 -0.47 5.47 15.57
N LYS A 7 -0.98 5.52 16.81
CA LYS A 7 -0.16 5.78 18.01
C LYS A 7 0.83 4.66 18.30
N GLU A 8 0.46 3.40 18.05
CA GLU A 8 1.37 2.27 18.25
C GLU A 8 2.46 2.22 17.18
N LEU A 9 2.15 2.59 15.93
CA LEU A 9 3.15 2.77 14.87
C LEU A 9 4.16 3.88 15.21
N ALA A 10 3.67 5.04 15.63
CA ALA A 10 4.53 6.19 15.99
C ALA A 10 5.42 5.95 17.21
N LYS A 11 5.07 4.98 18.08
CA LYS A 11 5.93 4.54 19.19
C LYS A 11 7.02 3.56 18.76
N LYS A 12 6.77 2.77 17.73
CA LYS A 12 7.66 1.69 17.29
C LYS A 12 8.65 2.13 16.22
N PHE A 13 8.28 3.12 15.41
CA PHE A 13 9.06 3.56 14.27
C PHE A 13 9.25 5.08 14.28
N THR A 14 10.44 5.54 13.90
CA THR A 14 10.64 6.94 13.56
C THR A 14 10.00 7.26 12.21
N PRO A 15 9.72 8.54 11.91
CA PRO A 15 9.23 8.94 10.60
C PRO A 15 10.12 8.45 9.45
N GLU A 16 11.44 8.50 9.62
CA GLU A 16 12.42 8.06 8.61
C GLU A 16 12.35 6.54 8.40
N GLN A 17 12.13 5.76 9.47
CA GLN A 17 11.96 4.31 9.38
C GLN A 17 10.66 3.94 8.66
N LEU A 18 9.58 4.69 8.86
CA LEU A 18 8.32 4.50 8.13
C LEU A 18 8.51 4.82 6.65
N GLU A 19 9.17 5.93 6.31
CA GLU A 19 9.45 6.28 4.91
C GLU A 19 10.33 5.23 4.23
N GLN A 20 11.40 4.78 4.90
CA GLN A 20 12.24 3.70 4.37
C GLN A 20 11.48 2.38 4.19
N CYS A 21 10.61 2.05 5.14
CA CYS A 21 9.77 0.86 5.10
C CYS A 21 8.81 0.88 3.90
N ILE A 22 8.19 2.04 3.65
CA ILE A 22 7.31 2.28 2.50
C ILE A 22 8.12 2.19 1.20
N ASN A 23 9.24 2.90 1.10
CA ASN A 23 10.04 2.95 -0.12
C ASN A 23 10.60 1.58 -0.49
N GLN A 24 11.14 0.82 0.47
CA GLN A 24 11.61 -0.55 0.23
C GLN A 24 10.49 -1.48 -0.22
N THR A 25 9.29 -1.34 0.35
CA THR A 25 8.14 -2.15 -0.06
C THR A 25 7.70 -1.82 -1.49
N LEU A 26 7.74 -0.55 -1.88
CA LEU A 26 7.45 -0.11 -3.24
C LEU A 26 8.51 -0.59 -4.24
N GLU A 27 9.79 -0.57 -3.88
CA GLU A 27 10.89 -0.97 -4.76
C GLU A 27 11.05 -2.49 -4.90
N HIS A 28 10.87 -3.22 -3.80
CA HIS A 28 11.20 -4.66 -3.74
C HIS A 28 9.98 -5.56 -3.58
N GLY A 29 8.77 -4.99 -3.51
CA GLY A 29 7.51 -5.71 -3.29
C GLY A 29 7.37 -6.31 -1.88
N LYS A 30 8.39 -6.21 -1.05
CA LYS A 30 8.38 -6.61 0.36
C LYS A 30 9.34 -5.73 1.17
N PRO A 31 8.98 -5.39 2.40
CA PRO A 31 9.91 -4.71 3.29
C PRO A 31 11.07 -5.64 3.67
N GLN A 32 12.29 -5.13 3.55
CA GLN A 32 13.52 -5.88 3.88
C GLN A 32 14.05 -5.54 5.27
N MET A 33 13.54 -4.47 5.88
CA MET A 33 13.91 -4.04 7.22
C MET A 33 13.24 -4.91 8.29
N GLU A 34 14.03 -5.37 9.27
CA GLU A 34 13.53 -6.13 10.43
C GLU A 34 12.53 -5.29 11.24
N GLY A 35 11.39 -5.86 11.62
CA GLY A 35 10.29 -5.14 12.29
C GLY A 35 9.34 -4.38 11.35
N CYS A 36 9.77 -4.06 10.13
CA CYS A 36 8.93 -3.52 9.06
C CYS A 36 8.16 -4.64 8.31
N ASN A 37 8.32 -5.90 8.74
CA ASN A 37 7.54 -7.04 8.28
C ASN A 37 6.09 -6.93 8.81
N PRO A 38 5.13 -6.51 7.99
CA PRO A 38 3.85 -6.09 8.48
C PRO A 38 2.99 -7.35 8.66
N SER A 39 2.90 -7.85 9.89
CA SER A 39 1.97 -8.93 10.22
C SER A 39 0.59 -8.35 10.52
N GLY A 40 -0.44 -8.85 9.82
CA GLY A 40 -1.85 -8.62 10.16
C GLY A 40 -2.36 -7.25 9.75
N ASP A 41 -2.43 -6.30 10.68
CA ASP A 41 -3.27 -5.10 10.49
C ASP A 41 -2.57 -3.97 9.71
N ILE A 42 -1.25 -3.84 9.84
CA ILE A 42 -0.49 -2.77 9.16
C ILE A 42 -0.36 -3.07 7.66
N LEU A 43 -0.20 -4.34 7.29
CA LEU A 43 -0.10 -4.74 5.88
C LEU A 43 -1.43 -4.51 5.16
N GLU A 44 -2.54 -4.78 5.83
CA GLU A 44 -3.88 -4.53 5.29
C GLU A 44 -4.12 -3.04 5.04
N VAL A 45 -3.71 -2.19 5.99
CA VAL A 45 -3.75 -0.73 5.85
C VAL A 45 -2.87 -0.27 4.69
N LEU A 46 -1.61 -0.73 4.61
CA LEU A 46 -0.69 -0.35 3.53
C LEU A 46 -1.23 -0.82 2.17
N ASN A 47 -1.76 -2.03 2.07
CA ASN A 47 -2.40 -2.54 0.86
C ASN A 47 -3.61 -1.68 0.45
N THR A 48 -4.40 -1.22 1.42
CA THR A 48 -5.55 -0.35 1.17
C THR A 48 -5.11 1.01 0.65
N LEU A 49 -4.10 1.61 1.29
CA LEU A 49 -3.55 2.90 0.87
C LEU A 49 -2.89 2.81 -0.52
N ALA A 50 -2.14 1.75 -0.80
CA ALA A 50 -1.52 1.52 -2.11
C ALA A 50 -2.57 1.37 -3.23
N LYS A 51 -3.67 0.66 -2.97
CA LYS A 51 -4.80 0.55 -3.91
C LYS A 51 -5.46 1.91 -4.15
N ALA A 52 -5.70 2.68 -3.08
CA ALA A 52 -6.29 4.01 -3.18
C ALA A 52 -5.38 5.00 -3.93
N GLN A 53 -4.07 4.94 -3.69
CA GLN A 53 -3.06 5.71 -4.41
C GLN A 53 -3.09 5.41 -5.91
N THR A 54 -3.13 4.12 -6.28
CA THR A 54 -3.23 3.69 -7.68
C THR A 54 -4.50 4.22 -8.35
N VAL A 55 -5.64 4.18 -7.66
CA VAL A 55 -6.91 4.73 -8.21
C VAL A 55 -6.78 6.24 -8.44
N ARG A 56 -6.19 6.99 -7.50
CA ARG A 56 -5.97 8.43 -7.65
C ARG A 56 -5.09 8.73 -8.88
N GLU A 57 -3.98 8.02 -9.04
CA GLU A 57 -3.07 8.21 -10.19
C GLU A 57 -3.75 7.94 -11.54
N LEU A 58 -4.66 6.95 -11.60
CA LEU A 58 -5.45 6.69 -12.80
C LEU A 58 -6.48 7.80 -13.08
N MET A 59 -7.07 8.37 -12.02
CA MET A 59 -7.95 9.53 -12.14
C MET A 59 -7.18 10.77 -12.60
N ASP A 60 -5.95 10.97 -12.13
CA ASP A 60 -5.07 12.06 -12.57
C ASP A 60 -4.70 11.94 -14.07
N GLN A 61 -4.80 10.73 -14.64
CA GLN A 61 -4.66 10.47 -16.08
C GLN A 61 -5.96 10.70 -16.88
N GLY A 62 -7.02 11.17 -16.23
CA GLY A 62 -8.29 11.52 -16.86
C GLY A 62 -9.36 10.42 -16.84
N MET A 63 -9.13 9.30 -16.14
CA MET A 63 -10.16 8.27 -15.92
C MET A 63 -11.22 8.75 -14.91
N SER A 64 -12.47 8.32 -15.08
CA SER A 64 -13.44 8.40 -13.98
C SER A 64 -13.06 7.42 -12.86
N GLU A 65 -13.54 7.69 -11.64
CA GLU A 65 -13.34 6.80 -10.49
C GLU A 65 -13.72 5.35 -10.81
N THR A 66 -14.85 5.14 -11.50
CA THR A 66 -15.31 3.80 -11.87
C THR A 66 -14.40 3.10 -12.89
N GLU A 67 -13.82 3.85 -13.82
CA GLU A 67 -12.86 3.31 -14.79
C GLU A 67 -11.53 2.98 -14.12
N ALA A 68 -11.04 3.86 -13.25
CA ALA A 68 -9.82 3.65 -12.47
C ALA A 68 -9.92 2.39 -11.58
N ILE A 69 -11.06 2.18 -10.90
CA ILE A 69 -11.31 0.98 -10.09
C ILE A 69 -11.36 -0.28 -10.97
N ARG A 70 -12.02 -0.23 -12.13
CA ARG A 70 -12.09 -1.36 -13.06
C ARG A 70 -10.72 -1.72 -13.62
N GLU A 71 -9.91 -0.71 -13.94
CA GLU A 71 -8.55 -0.87 -14.43
C GLU A 71 -7.62 -1.46 -13.37
N LEU A 72 -7.70 -0.98 -12.12
CA LEU A 72 -7.00 -1.61 -10.99
C LEU A 72 -7.40 -3.09 -10.85
N ALA A 73 -8.70 -3.40 -10.92
CA ALA A 73 -9.17 -4.78 -10.83
C ALA A 73 -8.71 -5.64 -12.01
N ARG A 74 -8.58 -5.07 -13.22
CA ARG A 74 -8.01 -5.75 -14.41
C ARG A 74 -6.55 -6.11 -14.17
N ARG A 75 -5.73 -5.16 -13.72
CA ARG A 75 -4.30 -5.38 -13.40
C ARG A 75 -4.09 -6.43 -12.32
N ILE A 76 -4.92 -6.41 -11.27
CA ILE A 76 -4.87 -7.45 -10.22
C ILE A 76 -5.17 -8.83 -10.81
N ARG A 77 -6.22 -8.96 -11.65
CA ARG A 77 -6.55 -10.23 -12.30
C ARG A 77 -5.43 -10.70 -13.22
N GLU A 78 -4.81 -9.82 -13.99
CA GLU A 78 -3.67 -10.18 -14.85
C GLU A 78 -2.57 -10.85 -14.04
N ILE A 79 -2.14 -10.23 -12.94
CA ILE A 79 -1.11 -10.78 -12.04
C ILE A 79 -1.54 -12.13 -11.45
N GLN A 80 -2.80 -12.24 -11.01
CA GLN A 80 -3.33 -13.48 -10.42
C GLN A 80 -3.55 -14.60 -11.44
N SER A 81 -3.73 -14.25 -12.71
CA SER A 81 -3.92 -15.20 -13.82
C SER A 81 -2.60 -15.70 -14.43
N VAL A 82 -1.46 -15.09 -14.08
CA VAL A 82 -0.14 -15.67 -14.35
C VAL A 82 0.07 -16.85 -13.40
N LYS A 83 -0.45 -18.01 -13.80
CA LYS A 83 -0.17 -19.34 -13.23
C LYS A 83 0.28 -20.26 -14.35
#